data_AF-A0A1G0DQ19-F1
#
_entry.id   AF-A0A1G0DQ19-F1
#
_cell.length_a   1.000
_cell.length_b   1.000
_cell.length_c   1.000
_cell.angle_alpha   90.00
_cell.angle_beta   90.00
_cell.angle_gamma   90.00
#
_symmetry.space_group_name_H-M   'P 1'
#
loop_
_entity.id
_entity.type
_entity.pdbx_description
1 polymer ?
#
loop_
_entity_poly.entity_id
_entity_poly.type
_entity_poly.pdbx_seq_one_letter_code
_entity_poly.pdbx_strand_id
1 'polypeptide(L)'
;MVATTVHDDAVSKKEALFPGTVHVDVVSAEEALFSGLATMVVVPGEMGELGIYPRHTPLMTRIKPGSVRIKRPDQEQEELIYVSGGMLEVQPSVVTILADTAIRGADLDETRALEAKRTAEDAIKNRAADIDYAQAQAELAEAVAQLRAIRQIRKQIGH
;
A
#
# COMPACT_ATOMS: atom_id res chain seq x y z
N MET A 1 34.21 2.51 6.42
CA MET A 1 34.32 1.06 6.67
C MET A 1 33.93 0.82 8.12
N VAL A 2 32.88 0.11 8.52
CA VAL A 2 31.97 -0.84 7.88
C VAL A 2 30.68 -0.81 8.71
N ALA A 3 29.50 -0.56 8.12
CA ALA A 3 28.21 -0.71 8.82
C ALA A 3 27.05 -1.02 7.86
N THR A 4 27.30 -1.74 6.76
CA THR A 4 26.24 -2.12 5.79
C THR A 4 26.24 -3.61 5.43
N THR A 5 27.28 -4.37 5.81
CA THR A 5 27.49 -5.75 5.31
C THR A 5 26.57 -6.81 5.94
N VAL A 6 25.95 -6.56 7.10
CA VAL A 6 25.12 -7.57 7.78
C VAL A 6 23.67 -7.65 7.29
N HIS A 7 23.14 -6.61 6.65
CA HIS A 7 21.77 -6.65 6.10
C HIS A 7 21.71 -7.41 4.77
N ASP A 8 22.75 -7.30 3.94
CA ASP A 8 22.80 -7.85 2.59
C ASP A 8 22.94 -9.39 2.58
N ASP A 9 23.77 -9.93 3.47
CA ASP A 9 24.03 -11.38 3.59
C ASP A 9 22.78 -12.20 4.00
N ALA A 10 21.88 -11.60 4.80
CA ALA A 10 20.67 -12.27 5.26
C ALA A 10 19.58 -12.31 4.18
N VAL A 11 19.49 -11.25 3.36
CA VAL A 11 18.55 -11.17 2.23
C VAL A 11 18.98 -12.16 1.15
N SER A 12 20.27 -12.16 0.79
CA SER A 12 20.83 -13.06 -0.24
C SER A 12 20.62 -14.55 0.08
N LYS A 13 20.78 -14.96 1.34
CA LYS A 13 20.51 -16.36 1.76
C LYS A 13 19.03 -16.75 1.68
N LYS A 14 18.10 -15.83 1.94
CA LYS A 14 16.66 -16.11 1.83
C LYS A 14 16.17 -16.15 0.38
N GLU A 15 16.70 -15.31 -0.49
CA GLU A 15 16.41 -15.37 -1.94
C GLU A 15 16.85 -16.71 -2.55
N ALA A 16 18.00 -17.24 -2.12
CA ALA A 16 18.46 -18.57 -2.55
C ALA A 16 17.51 -19.71 -2.12
N LEU A 17 16.74 -19.51 -1.04
CA LEU A 17 15.74 -20.47 -0.56
C LEU A 17 14.41 -20.38 -1.33
N PHE A 18 14.11 -19.21 -1.90
CA PHE A 18 12.89 -18.92 -2.65
C PHE A 18 13.19 -18.25 -3.99
N PRO A 19 13.59 -19.02 -5.02
CA PRO A 19 13.87 -18.48 -6.34
C PRO A 19 12.60 -17.81 -6.91
N GLY A 20 12.77 -16.62 -7.49
CA GLY A 20 11.63 -15.85 -7.99
C GLY A 20 10.91 -15.06 -6.90
N THR A 21 11.68 -14.41 -6.02
CA THR A 21 11.19 -13.41 -5.07
C THR A 21 11.87 -12.05 -5.32
N VAL A 22 11.30 -11.00 -4.74
CA VAL A 22 11.87 -9.64 -4.70
C VAL A 22 11.71 -9.10 -3.29
N HIS A 23 12.68 -8.30 -2.83
CA HIS A 23 12.56 -7.60 -1.55
C HIS A 23 11.55 -6.45 -1.68
N VAL A 24 10.67 -6.33 -0.70
CA VAL A 24 9.60 -5.34 -0.69
C VAL A 24 9.60 -4.63 0.65
N ASP A 25 9.64 -3.31 0.59
CA ASP A 25 9.49 -2.43 1.76
C ASP A 25 8.22 -1.58 1.59
N VAL A 26 7.39 -1.57 2.63
CA VAL A 26 6.27 -0.64 2.76
C VAL A 26 6.50 0.21 3.99
N VAL A 27 6.74 1.50 3.75
CA VAL A 27 7.12 2.45 4.79
C VAL A 27 6.25 3.69 4.70
N SER A 28 5.94 4.28 5.85
CA SER A 28 5.36 5.62 5.97
C SER A 28 6.35 6.58 6.62
N ALA A 29 5.98 7.84 6.78
CA ALA A 29 6.75 8.79 7.56
C ALA A 29 6.85 8.41 9.05
N GLU A 30 5.92 7.58 9.54
CA GLU A 30 5.79 7.25 10.97
C GLU A 30 6.45 5.90 11.31
N GLU A 31 6.31 4.89 10.44
CA GLU A 31 6.80 3.54 10.71
C GLU A 31 7.04 2.70 9.44
N ALA A 32 7.74 1.58 9.62
CA ALA A 32 7.85 0.53 8.60
C ALA A 32 6.77 -0.53 8.82
N LEU A 33 5.87 -0.69 7.85
CA LEU A 33 4.69 -1.53 7.96
C LEU A 33 5.00 -2.97 7.54
N PHE A 34 5.86 -3.12 6.53
CA PHE A 34 6.30 -4.38 5.97
C PHE A 34 7.73 -4.26 5.46
N SER A 35 8.53 -5.30 5.69
CA SER A 35 9.82 -5.50 5.05
C SER A 35 10.07 -6.99 4.92
N GLY A 36 10.29 -7.47 3.69
CA GLY A 36 10.43 -8.90 3.45
C GLY A 36 10.43 -9.31 1.98
N LEU A 37 10.46 -10.62 1.75
CA LEU A 37 10.41 -11.17 0.39
C LEU A 37 8.96 -11.38 -0.05
N ALA A 38 8.70 -11.06 -1.32
CA ALA A 38 7.43 -11.33 -1.98
C ALA A 38 7.66 -12.01 -3.34
N THR A 39 6.72 -12.86 -3.74
CA THR A 39 6.66 -13.40 -5.11
C THR A 39 5.86 -12.48 -6.03
N MET A 40 5.04 -11.59 -5.46
CA MET A 40 4.25 -10.59 -6.17
C MET A 40 3.81 -9.48 -5.21
N VAL A 41 3.77 -8.25 -5.70
CA VAL A 41 3.13 -7.10 -5.03
C VAL A 41 2.13 -6.48 -5.98
N VAL A 42 0.94 -6.12 -5.50
CA VAL A 42 -0.02 -5.33 -6.28
C VAL A 42 -0.33 -4.02 -5.58
N VAL A 43 -0.27 -2.91 -6.33
CA VAL A 43 -0.54 -1.57 -5.82
C VAL A 43 -1.57 -0.83 -6.69
N PRO A 44 -2.35 0.08 -6.10
CA PRO A 44 -3.25 0.97 -6.84
C PRO A 44 -2.45 2.09 -7.52
N GLY A 45 -1.99 1.87 -8.75
CA GLY A 45 -1.30 2.88 -9.55
C GLY A 45 -2.22 3.98 -10.06
N GLU A 46 -1.62 5.06 -10.57
CA GLU A 46 -2.37 6.23 -11.05
C GLU A 46 -3.27 5.92 -12.26
N MET A 47 -2.83 5.05 -13.17
CA MET A 47 -3.61 4.60 -14.34
C MET A 47 -4.36 3.28 -14.13
N GLY A 48 -4.31 2.69 -12.94
CA GLY A 48 -4.91 1.38 -12.65
C GLY A 48 -4.03 0.54 -11.72
N GLU A 49 -4.43 -0.72 -11.50
CA GLU A 49 -3.67 -1.66 -10.66
C GLU A 49 -2.34 -2.05 -11.33
N LEU A 50 -1.26 -2.07 -10.55
CA LEU A 50 0.08 -2.46 -10.99
C LEU A 50 0.53 -3.71 -10.24
N GLY A 51 0.73 -4.81 -10.97
CA GLY A 51 1.31 -6.04 -10.44
C GLY A 51 2.82 -6.09 -10.69
N ILE A 52 3.60 -6.05 -9.61
CA ILE A 52 5.06 -6.09 -9.63
C ILE A 52 5.53 -7.50 -9.30
N TYR A 53 6.30 -8.07 -10.23
CA TYR A 53 6.92 -9.39 -10.11
C TYR A 53 8.44 -9.25 -9.99
N PRO A 54 9.15 -10.30 -9.56
CA PRO A 54 10.61 -10.31 -9.56
C PRO A 54 11.18 -9.93 -10.92
N ARG A 55 12.23 -9.09 -10.91
CA ARG A 55 12.90 -8.55 -12.11
C ARG A 55 12.00 -7.65 -12.98
N HIS A 56 11.01 -7.00 -12.38
CA HIS A 56 10.25 -5.95 -13.05
C HIS A 56 11.18 -4.82 -13.50
N THR A 57 10.88 -4.20 -14.64
CA THR A 57 11.62 -3.05 -15.15
C THR A 57 11.60 -1.90 -14.12
N PRO A 58 12.71 -1.18 -13.91
CA PRO A 58 12.71 -0.04 -13.00
C PRO A 58 11.61 0.97 -13.34
N LEU A 59 10.88 1.42 -12.31
CA LEU A 59 9.70 2.26 -12.44
C LEU A 59 9.58 3.14 -11.21
N MET A 60 9.24 4.41 -11.41
CA MET A 60 8.84 5.31 -10.33
C MET A 60 7.51 5.96 -10.69
N THR A 61 6.49 5.80 -9.85
CA THR A 61 5.13 6.29 -10.13
C THR A 61 4.37 6.60 -8.86
N ARG A 62 3.43 7.55 -8.94
CA ARG A 62 2.47 7.78 -7.85
C ARG A 62 1.50 6.61 -7.73
N ILE A 63 1.04 6.40 -6.49
CA ILE A 63 -0.02 5.45 -6.16
C ILE A 63 -1.18 6.19 -5.49
N LYS A 64 -2.38 5.67 -5.71
CA LYS A 64 -3.64 6.18 -5.16
C LYS A 64 -3.94 5.56 -3.80
N PRO A 65 -4.84 6.17 -3.02
CA PRO A 65 -5.38 5.52 -1.82
C PRO A 65 -5.99 4.15 -2.16
N GLY A 66 -5.63 3.09 -1.42
CA GLY A 66 -6.12 1.74 -1.65
C GLY A 66 -5.33 0.65 -0.95
N SER A 67 -5.63 -0.61 -1.28
CA SER A 67 -4.98 -1.78 -0.68
C SER A 67 -3.73 -2.17 -1.46
N VAL A 68 -2.58 -2.19 -0.80
CA VAL A 68 -1.37 -2.90 -1.24
C VAL A 68 -1.52 -4.37 -0.86
N ARG A 69 -1.26 -5.25 -1.83
CA ARG A 69 -1.37 -6.70 -1.66
C ARG A 69 -0.02 -7.35 -1.87
N ILE A 70 0.46 -8.08 -0.88
CA ILE A 70 1.79 -8.68 -0.89
C ILE A 70 1.64 -10.19 -0.80
N LYS A 71 2.08 -10.90 -1.83
CA LYS A 71 2.12 -12.36 -1.83
C LYS A 71 3.49 -12.81 -1.35
N ARG A 72 3.57 -13.33 -0.14
CA ARG A 72 4.82 -13.88 0.41
C ARG A 72 5.06 -15.31 -0.09
N PRO A 73 6.33 -15.75 -0.21
CA PRO A 73 6.64 -17.11 -0.66
C PRO A 73 6.21 -18.20 0.35
N ASP A 74 6.10 -17.84 1.63
CA ASP A 74 5.82 -18.74 2.75
C ASP A 74 4.36 -18.74 3.21
N GLN A 75 3.48 -17.99 2.53
CA GLN A 75 2.08 -17.84 2.91
C GLN A 75 1.13 -18.09 1.74
N GLU A 76 0.02 -18.79 2.01
CA GLU A 76 -1.05 -19.01 1.02
C GLU A 76 -1.91 -17.77 0.79
N GLN A 77 -2.07 -16.93 1.81
CA GLN A 77 -2.88 -15.71 1.71
C GLN A 77 -2.00 -14.49 1.38
N GLU A 78 -2.59 -13.48 0.75
CA GLU A 78 -1.94 -12.19 0.52
C GLU A 78 -1.95 -11.36 1.81
N GLU A 79 -0.87 -10.66 2.12
CA GLU A 79 -0.85 -9.67 3.20
C GLU A 79 -1.40 -8.34 2.66
N LEU A 80 -2.39 -7.77 3.34
CA LEU A 80 -3.10 -6.56 2.91
C LEU A 80 -2.75 -5.38 3.81
N ILE A 81 -2.27 -4.30 3.18
CA ILE A 81 -1.92 -3.05 3.84
C ILE A 81 -2.68 -1.93 3.13
N TYR A 82 -3.46 -1.16 3.87
CA TYR A 82 -4.06 0.04 3.31
C TYR A 82 -3.02 1.16 3.28
N VAL A 83 -2.97 1.90 2.17
CA VAL A 83 -2.19 3.13 2.04
C VAL A 83 -3.12 4.26 1.60
N SER A 84 -2.92 5.46 2.15
CA SER A 84 -3.66 6.67 1.73
C SER A 84 -3.18 7.24 0.39
N GLY A 85 -2.10 6.69 -0.16
CA GLY A 85 -1.44 7.16 -1.38
C GLY A 85 0.06 7.22 -1.16
N GLY A 86 0.78 7.78 -2.13
CA GLY A 86 2.21 8.02 -2.03
C GLY A 86 2.96 7.71 -3.33
N MET A 87 4.11 7.06 -3.23
CA MET A 87 5.00 6.72 -4.34
C MET A 87 5.39 5.24 -4.32
N LEU A 88 5.39 4.63 -5.50
CA LEU A 88 6.03 3.34 -5.77
C LEU A 88 7.38 3.59 -6.44
N GLU A 89 8.41 2.96 -5.92
CA GLU A 89 9.72 2.84 -6.54
C GLU A 89 10.05 1.36 -6.76
N VAL A 90 10.40 1.01 -8.00
CA VAL A 90 10.86 -0.33 -8.38
C VAL A 90 12.28 -0.19 -8.86
N GLN A 91 13.20 -0.86 -8.16
CA GLN A 91 14.59 -1.03 -8.53
C GLN A 91 14.86 -2.50 -8.88
N PRO A 92 16.00 -2.83 -9.51
CA PRO A 92 16.29 -4.21 -9.94
C PRO A 92 16.24 -5.26 -8.82
N SER A 93 16.56 -4.89 -7.59
CA SER A 93 16.63 -5.79 -6.43
C SER A 93 15.56 -5.52 -5.36
N VAL A 94 14.91 -4.36 -5.37
CA VAL A 94 14.00 -3.93 -4.30
C VAL A 94 12.82 -3.14 -4.85
N VAL A 95 11.66 -3.34 -4.24
CA VAL A 95 10.45 -2.56 -4.45
C VAL A 95 10.15 -1.80 -3.17
N THR A 96 10.04 -0.49 -3.24
CA THR A 96 9.75 0.36 -2.09
C THR A 96 8.46 1.12 -2.33
N ILE A 97 7.55 1.03 -1.36
CA ILE A 97 6.30 1.78 -1.32
C ILE A 97 6.42 2.80 -0.20
N LEU A 98 6.51 4.07 -0.61
CA LEU A 98 6.56 5.23 0.27
C LEU A 98 5.14 5.77 0.41
N ALA A 99 4.48 5.47 1.53
CA ALA A 99 3.11 5.88 1.78
C ALA A 99 3.04 7.16 2.62
N ASP A 100 2.06 8.03 2.33
CA ASP A 100 1.80 9.21 3.18
C ASP A 100 1.25 8.77 4.55
N THR A 101 0.31 7.83 4.53
CA THR A 101 -0.16 7.07 5.70
C THR A 101 -0.37 5.62 5.28
N ALA A 102 -0.01 4.68 6.14
CA ALA A 102 -0.24 3.27 5.91
C ALA A 102 -0.77 2.61 7.19
N ILE A 103 -1.82 1.80 7.04
CA ILE A 103 -2.52 1.15 8.16
C ILE A 103 -2.67 -0.33 7.81
N ARG A 104 -2.33 -1.20 8.76
CA ARG A 104 -2.54 -2.64 8.59
C ARG A 104 -4.02 -2.96 8.58
N GLY A 105 -4.41 -3.96 7.79
CA GLY A 105 -5.83 -4.24 7.58
C GLY A 105 -6.67 -4.49 8.84
N ALA A 106 -6.06 -5.02 9.90
CA ALA A 106 -6.71 -5.27 11.18
C ALA A 106 -7.03 -4.00 11.99
N ASP A 107 -6.34 -2.89 11.71
CA ASP A 107 -6.41 -1.65 12.49
C ASP A 107 -7.31 -0.58 11.84
N LEU A 108 -7.95 -0.89 10.70
CA LEU A 108 -8.87 0.06 10.05
C LEU A 108 -10.22 0.16 10.80
N ASP A 109 -10.58 1.40 11.15
CA ASP A 109 -11.88 1.74 11.76
C ASP A 109 -12.92 2.10 10.68
N GLU A 110 -13.87 1.19 10.47
CA GLU A 110 -14.98 1.39 9.53
C GLU A 110 -15.92 2.52 9.90
N THR A 111 -16.14 2.75 11.20
CA THR A 111 -17.05 3.79 11.68
C THR A 111 -16.50 5.15 11.31
N ARG A 112 -15.20 5.37 11.56
CA ARG A 112 -14.51 6.60 11.18
C ARG A 112 -14.49 6.82 9.68
N ALA A 113 -14.25 5.76 8.89
CA ALA A 113 -14.26 5.87 7.43
C ALA A 113 -15.66 6.21 6.87
N LEU A 114 -16.74 5.69 7.49
CA LEU A 114 -18.11 6.03 7.12
C LEU A 114 -18.47 7.48 7.46
N GLU A 115 -18.06 7.97 8.62
CA GLU A 115 -18.27 9.37 9.03
C GLU A 115 -17.51 10.34 8.13
N ALA A 116 -16.24 10.05 7.85
CA ALA A 116 -15.42 10.85 6.93
C ALA A 116 -16.05 10.94 5.54
N LYS A 117 -16.51 9.80 5.00
CA LYS A 117 -17.23 9.75 3.72
C LYS A 117 -18.45 10.66 3.73
N ARG A 118 -19.28 10.59 4.78
CA ARG A 118 -20.52 11.36 4.88
C ARG A 118 -20.22 12.86 4.92
N THR A 119 -19.26 13.28 5.74
CA THR A 119 -18.83 14.68 5.84
C THR A 119 -18.35 15.22 4.51
N ALA A 120 -17.50 14.47 3.81
CA ALA A 120 -16.98 14.85 2.50
C ALA A 120 -18.08 14.92 1.42
N GLU A 121 -19.05 13.99 1.43
CA GLU A 121 -20.21 14.05 0.54
C GLU A 121 -21.09 15.28 0.81
N ASP A 122 -21.30 15.63 2.08
CA ASP A 122 -22.11 16.79 2.45
C ASP A 122 -21.40 18.12 2.14
N ALA A 123 -20.07 18.17 2.26
CA ALA A 123 -19.24 19.29 1.83
C ALA A 123 -19.30 19.51 0.30
N ILE A 124 -19.23 18.44 -0.50
CA ILE A 124 -19.36 18.53 -1.97
C ILE A 124 -20.75 19.03 -2.40
N LYS A 125 -21.81 18.64 -1.70
CA LYS A 125 -23.19 19.08 -1.99
C LYS A 125 -23.39 20.56 -1.64
N ASN A 126 -22.78 21.02 -0.56
CA ASN A 126 -22.86 22.41 -0.11
C ASN A 126 -21.78 23.26 -0.79
N ARG A 127 -22.05 23.73 -2.02
CA ARG A 127 -21.20 24.58 -2.89
C ARG A 127 -20.78 25.96 -2.31
N ALA A 128 -20.70 26.15 -1.00
CA ALA A 128 -20.59 27.48 -0.39
C ALA A 128 -19.19 28.13 -0.50
N ALA A 129 -18.15 27.45 -0.99
CA ALA A 129 -16.88 28.08 -1.31
C ALA A 129 -16.16 27.32 -2.43
N ASP A 130 -15.86 28.01 -3.54
CA ASP A 130 -15.10 27.48 -4.69
C ASP A 130 -13.70 26.94 -4.32
N ILE A 131 -13.25 27.16 -3.08
CA ILE A 131 -11.92 26.76 -2.59
C ILE A 131 -11.90 25.35 -1.98
N ASP A 132 -13.04 24.71 -1.69
CA ASP A 132 -13.06 23.44 -0.92
C ASP A 132 -13.49 22.20 -1.72
N TYR A 133 -13.86 22.35 -2.99
CA TYR A 133 -14.37 21.21 -3.78
C TYR A 133 -13.29 20.16 -4.04
N ALA A 134 -12.07 20.59 -4.39
CA ALA A 134 -10.97 19.68 -4.67
C ALA A 134 -10.52 18.92 -3.42
N GLN A 135 -10.51 19.59 -2.27
CA GLN A 135 -10.17 18.98 -0.99
C GLN A 135 -11.25 18.00 -0.56
N ALA A 136 -12.53 18.40 -0.58
CA ALA A 136 -13.63 17.50 -0.24
C ALA A 136 -13.69 16.28 -1.18
N GLN A 137 -13.33 16.44 -2.46
CA GLN A 137 -13.23 15.32 -3.40
C GLN A 137 -12.07 14.37 -3.06
N ALA A 138 -10.92 14.89 -2.62
CA ALA A 138 -9.80 14.06 -2.17
C ALA A 138 -10.16 13.28 -0.89
N GLU A 139 -10.76 13.95 0.09
CA GLU A 139 -11.23 13.32 1.34
C GLU A 139 -12.28 12.23 1.06
N LEU A 140 -13.21 12.49 0.13
CA LEU A 140 -14.19 11.48 -0.29
C LEU A 140 -13.50 10.28 -0.95
N ALA A 141 -12.52 10.51 -1.82
CA ALA A 141 -11.79 9.44 -2.49
C ALA A 141 -11.03 8.56 -1.47
N GLU A 142 -10.41 9.17 -0.47
CA GLU A 142 -9.71 8.48 0.61
C GLU A 142 -10.68 7.64 1.45
N ALA A 143 -11.77 8.23 1.94
CA ALA A 143 -12.75 7.52 2.75
C ALA A 143 -13.40 6.35 2.01
N VAL A 144 -13.69 6.52 0.72
CA VAL A 144 -14.19 5.42 -0.13
C VAL A 144 -13.14 4.32 -0.30
N ALA A 145 -11.87 4.68 -0.46
CA ALA A 145 -10.78 3.70 -0.55
C ALA A 145 -10.59 2.92 0.76
N GLN A 146 -10.64 3.60 1.92
CA GLN A 146 -10.60 2.95 3.24
C GLN A 146 -11.72 1.91 3.38
N LEU A 147 -12.96 2.29 3.05
CA LEU A 147 -14.10 1.38 3.12
C LEU A 147 -13.97 0.18 2.16
N ARG A 148 -13.41 0.39 0.96
CA ARG A 148 -13.12 -0.72 0.03
C ARG A 148 -12.05 -1.65 0.60
N ALA A 149 -10.99 -1.10 1.16
CA ALA A 149 -9.92 -1.88 1.80
C ALA A 149 -10.47 -2.71 2.97
N ILE A 150 -11.24 -2.11 3.88
CA ILE A 150 -11.89 -2.81 5.01
C ILE A 150 -12.70 -4.01 4.52
N ARG A 151 -13.55 -3.82 3.51
CA ARG A 151 -14.37 -4.91 2.95
C ARG A 151 -13.51 -6.02 2.37
N GLN A 152 -12.45 -5.67 1.68
CA GLN A 152 -11.53 -6.64 1.07
C GLN A 152 -10.79 -7.45 2.14
N ILE A 153 -10.25 -6.79 3.15
CA ILE A 153 -9.53 -7.39 4.27
C ILE A 153 -10.45 -8.33 5.06
N ARG A 154 -11.66 -7.89 5.41
CA ARG A 154 -12.63 -8.73 6.14
C ARG A 154 -13.05 -9.97 5.36
N LYS A 155 -13.21 -9.86 4.04
CA LYS A 155 -13.52 -11.02 3.19
C LYS A 155 -12.40 -12.06 3.22
N GLN A 156 -11.16 -11.61 3.34
CA GLN A 156 -10.00 -12.49 3.37
C GLN A 156 -9.78 -13.14 4.73
N ILE A 157 -10.06 -12.43 5.83
CA ILE A 157 -10.00 -12.97 7.20
C ILE A 157 -11.18 -13.93 7.50
N GLY A 158 -12.32 -13.73 6.83
CA GLY A 158 -13.50 -14.59 6.96
C GLY A 158 -13.41 -15.95 6.26
N HIS A 159 -12.25 -16.30 5.69
CA HIS A 159 -11.93 -17.61 5.11
C HIS A 159 -10.74 -18.23 5.83
#